data_AF-A0A0R3WVH5-F1
#
_entry.id   AF-A0A0R3WVH5-F1
#
_cell.length_a   1.000
_cell.length_b   1.000
_cell.length_c   1.000
_cell.angle_alpha   90.00
_cell.angle_beta   90.00
_cell.angle_gamma   90.00
#
_symmetry.space_group_name_H-M   'P 1'
#
loop_
_entity.id
_entity.type
_entity.pdbx_description
1 polymer ?
#
loop_
_entity_poly.entity_id
_entity_poly.type
_entity_poly.pdbx_seq_one_letter_code
_entity_poly.pdbx_strand_id
1 'polypeptide(L)'
;LETAEQLKEKRILRVLMNDFPQYLAVVSRLRQEIALIGSDGGVLSSTVVPQVQAVFPEGALQKRIRVGLQICPDPTALSNK
;
A
#
# COMPACT_ATOMS: atom_id res chain seq x y z
N LEU A 1 -15.52 -21.37 2.00
CA LEU A 1 -15.41 -19.98 2.51
C LEU A 1 -15.65 -19.03 1.35
N GLU A 2 -16.32 -17.90 1.60
CA GLU A 2 -16.53 -16.86 0.57
C GLU A 2 -15.20 -16.33 0.02
N THR A 3 -15.19 -15.95 -1.26
CA THR A 3 -14.02 -15.37 -1.93
C THR A 3 -13.73 -13.96 -1.42
N ALA A 4 -12.54 -13.43 -1.70
CA ALA A 4 -12.17 -12.08 -1.27
C ALA A 4 -13.10 -11.01 -1.89
N GLU A 5 -13.56 -11.24 -3.12
CA GLU A 5 -14.46 -10.36 -3.86
C GLU A 5 -15.84 -10.33 -3.21
N GLN A 6 -16.39 -11.50 -2.86
CA GLN A 6 -17.69 -11.62 -2.18
C GLN A 6 -17.67 -10.94 -0.80
N LEU A 7 -16.58 -11.08 -0.05
CA LEU A 7 -16.43 -10.42 1.25
C LEU A 7 -16.34 -8.89 1.09
N LYS A 8 -15.64 -8.40 0.05
CA LYS A 8 -15.51 -6.98 -0.25
C LYS A 8 -16.86 -6.33 -0.56
N GLU A 9 -17.71 -6.99 -1.34
CA GLU A 9 -19.07 -6.52 -1.65
C GLU A 9 -19.92 -6.34 -0.38
N LYS A 10 -19.77 -7.26 0.57
CA LYS A 10 -20.48 -7.23 1.86
C LYS A 10 -19.80 -6.35 2.92
N ARG A 11 -18.67 -5.71 2.58
CA ARG A 11 -17.80 -4.95 3.52
C ARG A 11 -17.35 -5.78 4.73
N ILE A 12 -17.14 -7.07 4.53
CA ILE A 12 -16.64 -8.00 5.56
C ILE A 12 -15.12 -8.10 5.43
N LEU A 13 -14.42 -7.98 6.56
CA LEU A 13 -12.98 -8.21 6.65
C LEU A 13 -12.73 -9.55 7.34
N ARG A 14 -11.92 -10.40 6.71
CA ARG A 14 -11.50 -11.68 7.25
C ARG A 14 -10.10 -11.56 7.83
N VAL A 15 -10.00 -11.75 9.14
CA VAL A 15 -8.73 -11.77 9.86
C VAL A 15 -8.39 -13.22 10.18
N LEU A 16 -7.21 -13.66 9.76
CA LEU A 16 -6.69 -15.01 10.03
C LEU A 16 -5.64 -14.89 11.14
N MET A 17 -5.83 -15.58 12.27
CA MET A 17 -4.91 -15.57 13.40
C MET A 17 -4.72 -17.00 13.93
N ASN A 18 -3.51 -17.31 14.40
CA ASN A 18 -3.17 -18.59 15.04
C ASN A 18 -3.33 -18.53 16.57
N ASP A 19 -3.33 -17.33 17.14
CA ASP A 19 -3.49 -17.00 18.56
C ASP A 19 -4.40 -15.76 18.72
N PHE A 20 -4.85 -15.47 19.95
CA PHE A 20 -5.78 -14.38 20.21
C PHE A 20 -5.09 -13.20 20.91
N PRO A 21 -4.99 -12.01 20.29
CA PRO A 21 -4.42 -10.83 20.94
C PRO A 21 -5.40 -10.25 21.96
N GLN A 22 -4.90 -9.43 22.90
CA GLN A 22 -5.76 -8.72 23.86
C GLN A 22 -6.74 -7.76 23.16
N TYR A 23 -6.32 -7.14 22.06
CA TYR A 23 -7.13 -6.22 21.26
C TYR A 23 -6.83 -6.38 19.77
N LEU A 24 -7.83 -6.12 18.94
CA LEU A 24 -7.72 -6.05 17.49
C LEU A 24 -8.48 -4.83 17.00
N ALA A 25 -7.92 -4.12 16.01
CA ALA A 25 -8.56 -2.96 15.39
C ALA A 25 -8.51 -3.07 13.86
N VAL A 26 -9.62 -2.72 13.22
CA VAL A 26 -9.68 -2.47 11.78
C VAL A 26 -9.52 -0.98 11.57
N VAL A 27 -8.52 -0.60 10.77
CA VAL A 27 -8.25 0.81 10.45
C VAL A 27 -8.36 1.01 8.95
N SER A 28 -9.18 1.97 8.53
CA SER A 28 -9.21 2.42 7.14
C SER A 28 -8.07 3.41 6.90
N ARG A 29 -7.30 3.19 5.83
CA ARG A 29 -6.22 4.08 5.40
C ARG A 29 -6.02 4.01 3.90
N LEU A 30 -5.41 5.05 3.32
CA LEU A 30 -4.97 5.02 1.93
C LEU A 30 -3.97 3.88 1.72
N ARG A 31 -4.13 3.18 0.59
CA ARG A 31 -3.18 2.15 0.17
C ARG A 31 -1.77 2.75 0.13
N GLN A 32 -0.82 2.00 0.67
CA GLN A 32 0.58 2.39 0.71
C GLN A 32 1.42 1.24 0.18
N GLU A 33 2.18 1.49 -0.88
CA GLU A 33 3.26 0.62 -1.29
C GLU A 33 4.46 0.85 -0.38
N ILE A 34 5.03 -0.22 0.19
CA ILE A 34 6.15 -0.15 1.13
C ILE A 34 7.29 -1.01 0.60
N ALA A 35 8.48 -0.44 0.50
CA ALA A 35 9.70 -1.17 0.18
C ALA A 35 10.85 -0.76 1.10
N LEU A 36 11.82 -1.65 1.27
CA LEU A 36 13.06 -1.38 2.00
C LEU A 36 14.14 -0.92 1.01
N ILE A 37 14.43 0.38 1.01
CA ILE A 37 15.38 1.01 0.06
C ILE A 37 16.64 1.41 0.83
N GLY A 38 17.81 1.15 0.26
CA GLY A 38 19.12 1.44 0.86
C GLY A 38 19.98 2.37 0.02
N SER A 39 21.28 2.35 0.29
CA SER A 39 22.28 3.13 -0.46
C SER A 39 22.41 2.69 -1.92
N ASP A 40 21.99 1.48 -2.24
CA ASP A 40 21.83 0.94 -3.59
C ASP A 40 20.75 1.68 -4.42
N GLY A 41 19.93 2.51 -3.78
CA GLY A 41 18.80 3.17 -4.43
C GLY A 41 17.65 2.19 -4.70
N GLY A 42 16.70 2.61 -5.54
CA GLY A 42 15.54 1.78 -5.90
C GLY A 42 14.39 2.58 -6.48
N VAL A 43 13.37 1.86 -6.94
CA VAL A 43 12.14 2.46 -7.49
C VAL A 43 10.93 1.92 -6.75
N LEU A 44 10.01 2.82 -6.40
CA LEU A 44 8.74 2.48 -5.78
C LEU A 44 7.61 2.95 -6.70
N SER A 45 6.81 2.01 -7.21
CA SER A 45 5.73 2.29 -8.16
C SER A 45 4.37 2.10 -7.51
N SER A 46 3.41 2.99 -7.80
CA SER A 46 2.05 2.84 -7.29
C SER A 46 1.29 1.72 -8.03
N THR A 47 0.52 0.94 -7.30
CA THR A 47 -0.40 -0.05 -7.90
C THR A 47 -1.76 0.53 -8.25
N VAL A 48 -2.08 1.72 -7.75
CA VAL A 48 -3.35 2.42 -8.01
C VAL A 48 -3.23 3.31 -9.26
N VAL A 49 -2.10 4.00 -9.41
CA VAL A 49 -1.80 4.86 -10.57
C VAL A 49 -0.40 4.49 -11.09
N PRO A 50 -0.25 3.53 -12.01
CA PRO A 50 1.05 2.97 -12.41
C PRO A 50 2.06 3.98 -12.98
N GLN A 51 1.56 5.13 -13.47
CA GLN A 51 2.39 6.23 -13.96
C GLN A 51 3.14 6.95 -12.83
N VAL A 52 2.70 6.80 -11.58
CA VAL A 52 3.35 7.42 -10.43
C VAL A 52 4.43 6.48 -9.89
N GLN A 53 5.66 6.95 -9.92
CA GLN A 53 6.84 6.25 -9.43
C GLN A 53 7.73 7.22 -8.65
N ALA A 54 8.33 6.74 -7.57
CA ALA A 54 9.38 7.42 -6.83
C ALA A 54 10.70 6.71 -7.09
N VAL A 55 11.70 7.46 -7.57
CA VAL A 55 13.03 6.94 -7.90
C VAL A 55 14.03 7.47 -6.88
N PHE A 56 14.78 6.55 -6.28
CA PHE A 56 15.86 6.83 -5.34
C PHE A 56 17.18 6.46 -6.03
N PRO A 57 18.05 7.43 -6.37
CA PRO A 57 19.35 7.11 -6.95
C PRO A 57 20.30 6.49 -5.93
N GLU A 58 21.39 5.90 -6.41
CA GLU A 58 22.45 5.38 -5.56
C GLU A 58 23.03 6.49 -4.66
N GLY A 59 23.28 6.17 -3.40
CA GLY A 59 23.77 7.12 -2.39
C GLY A 59 22.72 8.07 -1.82
N ALA A 60 21.46 8.06 -2.31
CA ALA A 60 20.39 8.90 -1.76
C ALA A 60 20.05 8.59 -0.30
N LEU A 61 20.31 7.34 0.13
CA LEU A 61 20.06 6.87 1.49
C LEU A 61 21.36 6.32 2.07
N GLN A 62 21.67 6.69 3.31
CA GLN A 62 22.85 6.17 4.02
C GLN A 62 22.57 4.82 4.69
N LYS A 63 21.30 4.48 4.90
CA LYS A 63 20.84 3.27 5.59
C LYS A 63 19.60 2.71 4.91
N ARG A 64 19.38 1.40 5.09
CA ARG A 64 18.15 0.76 4.63
C ARG A 64 16.96 1.20 5.47
N ILE A 65 16.00 1.87 4.83
CA ILE A 65 14.78 2.37 5.49
C ILE A 65 13.53 1.90 4.77
N ARG A 66 12.41 1.81 5.51
CA ARG A 66 11.09 1.53 4.92
C ARG A 66 10.55 2.81 4.30
N VAL A 67 10.50 2.84 2.98
CA VAL A 67 9.90 3.93 2.21
C VAL A 67 8.45 3.57 1.88
N GLY A 68 7.55 4.53 2.06
CA GLY A 68 6.14 4.40 1.72
C GLY A 68 5.75 5.35 0.59
N LEU A 69 5.05 4.84 -0.43
CA LEU A 69 4.38 5.64 -1.45
C LEU A 69 2.87 5.55 -1.25
N GLN A 70 2.19 6.68 -1.16
CA GLN A 70 0.74 6.75 -1.04
C GLN A 70 0.18 7.66 -2.12
N ILE A 71 -0.79 7.17 -2.88
CA ILE A 71 -1.49 7.93 -3.91
C ILE A 71 -2.99 7.89 -3.63
N CYS A 72 -3.59 9.07 -3.51
CA CYS A 72 -5.03 9.24 -3.55
C CYS A 72 -5.39 9.82 -4.93
N PRO A 73 -5.97 9.03 -5.85
CA PRO A 73 -6.43 9.59 -7.11
C PRO A 73 -7.53 10.62 -6.84
N ASP A 74 -7.50 11.73 -7.57
CA ASP A 74 -8.57 12.72 -7.53
C ASP A 74 -9.85 12.10 -8.14
N PRO A 75 -10.97 12.04 -7.39
CA PRO A 75 -12.22 11.47 -7.91
C PRO A 75 -12.76 12.22 -9.13
N THR A 76 -12.39 13.48 -9.33
CA THR A 76 -12.83 14.29 -10.50
C THR A 76 -11.99 14.02 -11.75
N ALA A 77 -10.74 13.57 -11.62
CA ALA A 77 -9.87 13.24 -12.75
C ALA A 77 -10.25 11.93 -13.45
N LEU A 78 -11.08 11.09 -12.82
CA LEU A 78 -11.63 9.85 -13.39
C LEU A 78 -12.91 10.08 -14.22
N SER A 79 -13.50 11.28 -14.18
CA SER A 79 -14.70 11.65 -14.96
C SER A 79 -14.39 11.98 -16.43
N ASN A 80 -13.11 12.19 -16.78
CA ASN A 80 -12.69 12.62 -18.11
C ASN A 80 -11.70 11.60 -18.71
N LYS A 81 -12.16 10.38 -18.97
CA LYS A 81 -11.58 9.44 -19.93
C LYS A 81 -12.67 8.61 -20.58
#